data_AF-A0A397JHS7-F1
#
_entry.id   AF-A0A397JHS7-F1
#
_cell.length_a   1.000
_cell.length_b   1.000
_cell.length_c   1.000
_cell.angle_alpha   90.00
_cell.angle_beta   90.00
_cell.angle_gamma   90.00
#
_symmetry.space_group_name_H-M   'P 1'
#
loop_
_entity.id
_entity.type
_entity.pdbx_description
1 polymer ?
#
loop_
_entity_poly.entity_id
_entity_poly.type
_entity_poly.pdbx_seq_one_letter_code
_entity_poly.pdbx_strand_id
1 'polypeptide(L)'
;MSNQTTIKPKCQTCDHITASNSALRLSSIEFRRYVNSITDLDKLITSKDYFVRFIKSYSKSKEYADTFLKELEKIIEKHNRISDILYIKIWIFNYIFTSEEKDKASLHSNCNLNKEKHLYKYLQSNYSDINETFTTFYENYTQNIAQTPFSKNKVSCALSVLELKTIMKKVVIDNKPKCVIIISAIHNELSELLYKNAINVN
;
A
#
# COMPACT_ATOMS: atom_id res chain seq x y z
N MET A 1 7.88 22.95 -32.50
CA MET A 1 7.70 22.01 -31.37
C MET A 1 8.89 22.18 -30.43
N SER A 2 8.69 22.82 -29.28
CA SER A 2 9.77 23.11 -28.33
C SER A 2 9.89 21.96 -27.32
N ASN A 3 11.03 21.28 -27.31
CA ASN A 3 11.40 20.29 -26.30
C ASN A 3 11.68 21.00 -24.97
N GLN A 4 10.70 21.04 -24.07
CA GLN A 4 10.95 21.43 -22.68
C GLN A 4 11.70 20.30 -21.97
N THR A 5 13.02 20.39 -21.96
CA THR A 5 13.87 19.63 -21.04
C THR A 5 13.57 20.08 -19.62
N THR A 6 12.94 19.20 -18.83
CA THR A 6 12.68 19.42 -17.41
C THR A 6 14.01 19.36 -16.64
N ILE A 7 14.59 20.54 -16.39
CA ILE A 7 15.80 20.69 -15.58
C ILE A 7 15.48 20.29 -14.15
N LYS A 8 16.04 19.18 -13.66
CA LYS A 8 15.90 18.75 -12.27
C LYS A 8 16.68 19.73 -11.37
N PRO A 9 16.13 20.16 -10.23
CA PRO A 9 16.82 21.08 -9.34
C PRO A 9 18.11 20.44 -8.83
N LYS A 10 19.12 21.28 -8.55
CA LYS A 10 20.42 20.86 -8.03
C LYS A 10 20.66 21.49 -6.66
N CYS A 11 21.42 20.81 -5.81
CA CYS A 11 21.89 21.35 -4.54
C CYS A 11 22.84 22.51 -4.81
N GLN A 12 22.59 23.67 -4.21
CA GLN A 12 23.41 24.87 -4.40
C GLN A 12 24.86 24.71 -3.87
N THR A 13 25.11 23.72 -3.02
CA THR A 13 26.42 23.52 -2.36
C THR A 13 27.27 22.43 -3.01
N CYS A 14 26.66 21.44 -3.65
CA CYS A 14 27.40 20.29 -4.21
C CYS A 14 27.01 19.91 -5.64
N ASP A 15 26.17 20.71 -6.31
CA ASP A 15 25.71 20.53 -7.69
C ASP A 15 25.04 19.18 -7.99
N HIS A 16 24.81 18.37 -6.96
CA HIS A 16 24.12 17.10 -7.06
C HIS A 16 22.64 17.35 -7.38
N ILE A 17 22.09 16.56 -8.30
CA ILE A 17 20.65 16.61 -8.62
C ILE A 17 19.87 16.34 -7.32
N THR A 18 19.12 17.34 -6.86
CA THR A 18 18.21 17.20 -5.73
C THR A 18 16.87 16.68 -6.23
N ALA A 19 16.21 15.87 -5.40
CA ALA A 19 14.83 15.47 -5.68
C ALA A 19 14.01 16.75 -5.87
N SER A 20 13.24 16.84 -6.96
CA SER A 20 12.36 17.97 -7.19
C SER A 20 11.46 18.18 -5.97
N ASN A 21 11.33 19.43 -5.50
CA ASN A 21 10.36 19.86 -4.50
C ASN A 21 8.88 19.64 -4.92
N SER A 22 8.62 18.79 -5.93
CA SER A 22 7.34 18.12 -6.09
C SER A 22 7.04 17.42 -4.77
N ALA A 23 6.18 18.03 -3.96
CA ALA A 23 5.72 17.56 -2.66
C ALA A 23 5.87 16.05 -2.54
N LEU A 24 6.82 15.59 -1.71
CA LEU A 24 7.17 14.18 -1.50
C LEU A 24 5.90 13.34 -1.50
N ARG A 25 5.59 12.71 -2.64
CA ARG A 25 4.40 11.86 -2.76
C ARG A 25 4.70 10.64 -1.93
N LEU A 26 4.09 10.57 -0.75
CA LEU A 26 4.24 9.45 0.16
C LEU A 26 3.69 8.19 -0.52
N SER A 27 4.43 7.09 -0.51
CA SER A 27 4.01 5.85 -1.18
C SER A 27 2.85 5.21 -0.41
N SER A 28 1.82 4.72 -1.10
CA SER A 28 0.70 4.02 -0.47
C SER A 28 1.12 2.72 0.24
N ILE A 29 2.08 1.98 -0.33
CA ILE A 29 2.73 0.83 0.33
C ILE A 29 3.44 1.25 1.63
N GLU A 30 4.09 2.42 1.63
CA GLU A 30 4.80 2.95 2.80
C GLU A 30 3.83 3.36 3.90
N PHE A 31 2.72 3.97 3.49
CA PHE A 31 1.63 4.31 4.38
C PHE A 31 1.06 3.07 5.08
N ARG A 32 0.76 2.00 4.32
CA ARG A 32 0.30 0.74 4.91
C ARG A 32 1.31 0.15 5.89
N ARG A 33 2.58 0.12 5.50
CA ARG A 33 3.66 -0.33 6.39
C ARG A 33 3.69 0.47 7.69
N TYR A 34 3.56 1.79 7.59
CA TYR A 34 3.57 2.68 8.75
C TYR A 34 2.36 2.42 9.66
N VAL A 35 1.14 2.36 9.11
CA VAL A 35 -0.08 2.03 9.86
C VAL A 35 0.02 0.64 10.51
N ASN A 36 0.50 -0.37 9.80
CA ASN A 36 0.68 -1.72 10.35
C ASN A 36 1.67 -1.73 11.52
N SER A 37 2.68 -0.86 11.50
CA SER A 37 3.66 -0.74 12.60
C SER A 37 3.11 -0.12 13.90
N ILE A 38 1.90 0.44 13.92
CA ILE A 38 1.31 1.08 15.10
C ILE A 38 0.85 0.01 16.10
N THR A 39 1.46 -0.04 17.27
CA THR A 39 1.22 -1.10 18.27
C THR A 39 0.44 -0.61 19.49
N ASP A 40 0.36 0.69 19.69
CA ASP A 40 -0.20 1.36 20.85
C ASP A 40 -0.88 2.69 20.44
N LEU A 41 -1.67 3.25 21.36
CA LEU A 41 -2.42 4.48 21.14
C LEU A 41 -1.52 5.72 21.09
N ASP A 42 -0.41 5.73 21.82
CA ASP A 42 0.54 6.86 21.81
C ASP A 42 1.17 7.02 20.43
N LYS A 43 1.59 5.90 19.82
CA LYS A 43 2.08 5.88 18.45
C LYS A 43 0.99 6.27 17.46
N LEU A 44 -0.27 5.91 17.69
CA LEU A 44 -1.38 6.36 16.86
C LEU A 44 -1.59 7.88 16.96
N ILE A 45 -1.56 8.45 18.16
CA ILE A 45 -1.74 9.89 18.41
C ILE A 45 -0.61 10.69 17.76
N THR A 46 0.64 10.25 17.90
CA THR A 46 1.80 10.89 17.26
C THR A 46 1.82 10.71 15.74
N SER A 47 1.12 9.72 15.20
CA SER A 47 1.01 9.45 13.76
C SER A 47 0.01 10.36 13.02
N LYS A 48 -0.83 11.13 13.72
CA LYS A 48 -1.90 11.92 13.09
C LYS A 48 -1.39 12.91 12.01
N ASP A 49 -0.26 13.58 12.25
CA ASP A 49 0.34 14.49 11.26
C ASP A 49 0.76 13.76 9.98
N TYR A 50 1.38 12.57 10.13
CA TYR A 50 1.77 11.75 9.00
C TYR A 50 0.56 11.35 8.15
N PHE A 51 -0.56 10.98 8.77
CA PHE A 51 -1.79 10.65 8.05
C PHE A 51 -2.35 11.83 7.27
N VAL A 52 -2.41 13.01 7.90
CA VAL A 52 -2.87 14.24 7.27
C VAL A 52 -1.98 14.61 6.07
N ARG A 53 -0.66 14.49 6.22
CA ARG A 53 0.30 14.72 5.12
C ARG A 53 0.11 13.74 3.97
N PHE A 54 -0.08 12.46 4.28
CA PHE A 54 -0.37 11.44 3.28
C PHE A 54 -1.64 11.80 2.51
N ILE A 55 -2.76 12.02 3.20
CA ILE A 55 -4.04 12.34 2.59
C ILE A 55 -3.93 13.59 1.71
N LYS A 56 -3.35 14.68 2.22
CA LYS A 56 -3.14 15.92 1.46
C LYS A 56 -2.32 15.70 0.19
N SER A 57 -1.33 14.80 0.22
CA SER A 57 -0.49 14.50 -0.95
C SER A 57 -1.24 13.79 -2.08
N TYR A 58 -2.34 13.09 -1.77
CA TYR A 58 -3.17 12.39 -2.75
C TYR A 58 -4.45 13.16 -3.11
N SER A 59 -5.16 13.71 -2.13
CA SER A 59 -6.46 14.36 -2.35
C SER A 59 -6.29 15.77 -2.88
N LYS A 60 -5.16 16.41 -2.54
CA LYS A 60 -4.93 17.85 -2.66
C LYS A 60 -6.02 18.70 -1.97
N SER A 61 -6.81 18.11 -1.06
CA SER A 61 -7.88 18.76 -0.34
C SER A 61 -7.52 18.83 1.15
N LYS A 62 -7.44 20.07 1.66
CA LYS A 62 -7.25 20.34 3.09
C LYS A 62 -8.48 19.91 3.88
N GLU A 63 -9.67 20.27 3.41
CA GLU A 63 -10.94 19.94 4.04
C GLU A 63 -11.10 18.44 4.25
N TYR A 64 -10.76 17.63 3.23
CA TYR A 64 -10.82 16.18 3.35
C TYR A 64 -9.89 15.62 4.44
N ALA A 65 -8.69 16.18 4.56
CA ALA A 65 -7.74 15.77 5.59
C ALA A 65 -8.17 16.23 7.00
N ASP A 66 -8.79 17.41 7.11
CA ASP A 66 -9.31 17.95 8.37
C ASP A 66 -10.55 17.13 8.82
N THR A 67 -11.42 16.72 7.91
CA THR A 67 -12.54 15.79 8.19
C THR A 67 -12.04 14.43 8.65
N PHE A 68 -11.05 13.85 7.97
CA PHE A 68 -10.41 12.60 8.40
C PHE A 68 -9.90 12.69 9.84
N LEU A 69 -9.21 13.78 10.17
CA LEU A 69 -8.62 13.96 11.49
C LEU A 69 -9.68 14.04 12.58
N LYS A 70 -10.77 14.80 12.34
CA LYS A 70 -11.89 14.89 13.28
C LYS A 70 -12.57 13.54 13.51
N GLU A 71 -12.80 12.77 12.46
CA GLU A 71 -13.41 11.43 12.58
C GLU A 71 -12.48 10.44 13.28
N LEU A 72 -11.17 10.50 13.00
CA LEU A 72 -10.17 9.68 13.69
C LEU A 72 -10.14 9.99 15.19
N GLU A 73 -10.22 11.27 15.59
CA GLU A 73 -10.25 11.68 17.00
C GLU A 73 -11.47 11.12 17.72
N LYS A 74 -12.67 11.24 17.14
CA LYS A 74 -13.90 10.63 17.70
C LYS A 74 -13.77 9.11 17.88
N ILE A 75 -13.14 8.44 16.92
CA ILE A 75 -12.94 6.98 17.00
C ILE A 75 -11.97 6.63 18.10
N ILE A 76 -10.84 7.35 18.24
CA ILE A 76 -9.88 7.14 19.32
C ILE A 76 -10.53 7.40 20.68
N GLU A 77 -11.35 8.44 20.82
CA GLU A 77 -12.08 8.73 22.05
C GLU A 77 -13.06 7.62 22.43
N LYS A 78 -13.78 7.07 21.44
CA LYS A 78 -14.72 5.96 21.64
C LYS A 78 -14.04 4.61 21.87
N HIS A 79 -12.87 4.40 21.26
CA HIS A 79 -12.14 3.15 21.19
C HIS A 79 -10.70 3.34 21.70
N ASN A 80 -10.58 3.56 23.01
CA ASN A 80 -9.33 3.96 23.67
C ASN A 80 -8.61 2.81 24.37
N ARG A 81 -8.92 1.55 24.03
CA ARG A 81 -8.22 0.38 24.58
C ARG A 81 -7.20 -0.15 23.57
N ILE A 82 -6.13 -0.77 24.07
CA ILE A 82 -5.12 -1.41 23.20
C ILE A 82 -5.72 -2.48 22.27
N SER A 83 -6.78 -3.17 22.73
CA SER A 83 -7.54 -4.14 21.94
C SER A 83 -8.17 -3.54 20.68
N ASP A 84 -8.39 -2.23 20.66
CA ASP A 84 -9.14 -1.56 19.60
C ASP A 84 -8.22 -1.10 18.46
N ILE A 85 -6.90 -1.20 18.61
CA ILE A 85 -5.94 -0.70 17.62
C ILE A 85 -6.14 -1.36 16.25
N LEU A 86 -6.41 -2.67 16.22
CA LEU A 86 -6.68 -3.34 14.95
C LEU A 86 -7.94 -2.76 14.27
N TYR A 87 -8.99 -2.53 15.03
CA TYR A 87 -10.22 -1.91 14.53
C TYR A 87 -9.94 -0.51 13.96
N ILE A 88 -9.15 0.31 14.66
CA ILE A 88 -8.80 1.65 14.19
C ILE A 88 -7.95 1.60 12.92
N LYS A 89 -6.98 0.67 12.81
CA LYS A 89 -6.18 0.48 11.58
C LYS A 89 -7.07 0.14 10.38
N ILE A 90 -8.00 -0.81 10.57
CA ILE A 90 -8.96 -1.22 9.54
C ILE A 90 -9.82 -0.01 9.12
N TRP A 91 -10.28 0.80 10.08
CA TRP A 91 -11.02 2.01 9.77
C TRP A 91 -10.19 3.01 8.95
N ILE A 92 -8.93 3.26 9.33
CA ILE A 92 -8.02 4.16 8.59
C ILE A 92 -7.87 3.68 7.14
N PHE A 93 -7.64 2.37 6.94
CA PHE A 93 -7.51 1.81 5.61
C PHE A 93 -8.80 1.95 4.80
N ASN A 94 -9.95 1.68 5.39
CA ASN A 94 -11.23 1.86 4.71
C ASN A 94 -11.47 3.31 4.29
N TYR A 95 -11.25 4.26 5.20
CA TYR A 95 -11.44 5.67 4.91
C TYR A 95 -10.61 6.13 3.69
N ILE A 96 -9.37 5.64 3.59
CA ILE A 96 -8.41 6.06 2.56
C ILE A 96 -8.56 5.28 1.25
N PHE A 97 -8.80 3.97 1.31
CA PHE A 97 -8.68 3.08 0.14
C PHE A 97 -10.00 2.54 -0.41
N THR A 98 -11.09 2.55 0.36
CA THR A 98 -12.37 1.93 -0.05
C THR A 98 -13.50 2.91 -0.32
N SER A 99 -13.40 4.16 0.14
CA SER A 99 -14.52 5.09 0.02
C SER A 99 -14.85 5.50 -1.43
N GLU A 100 -16.08 5.23 -1.84
CA GLU A 100 -16.66 5.48 -3.17
C GLU A 100 -17.23 6.91 -3.35
N GLU A 101 -16.94 7.83 -2.44
CA GLU A 101 -17.52 9.18 -2.50
C GLU A 101 -17.02 10.00 -3.70
N LYS A 102 -17.98 10.66 -4.35
CA LYS A 102 -17.83 11.42 -5.61
C LYS A 102 -16.82 12.58 -5.53
N ASP A 103 -16.48 13.06 -4.33
CA ASP A 103 -15.47 14.11 -4.12
C ASP A 103 -14.02 13.57 -4.06
N LYS A 104 -13.82 12.25 -4.19
CA LYS A 104 -12.52 11.56 -4.11
C LYS A 104 -11.90 11.22 -5.47
N ALA A 105 -12.47 11.74 -6.56
CA ALA A 105 -11.94 11.55 -7.91
C ALA A 105 -10.44 11.94 -8.04
N SER A 106 -9.95 12.89 -7.23
CA SER A 106 -8.54 13.28 -7.19
C SER A 106 -7.62 12.24 -6.53
N LEU A 107 -8.06 11.58 -5.44
CA LEU A 107 -7.29 10.54 -4.73
C LEU A 107 -7.07 9.31 -5.63
N HIS A 108 -8.13 8.93 -6.35
CA HIS A 108 -8.17 7.78 -7.27
C HIS A 108 -7.67 8.11 -8.69
N SER A 109 -7.34 9.37 -8.99
CA SER A 109 -6.58 9.69 -10.22
C SER A 109 -5.09 9.34 -10.09
N ASN A 110 -4.62 9.00 -8.87
CA ASN A 110 -3.22 8.73 -8.62
C ASN A 110 -2.83 7.29 -9.01
N CYS A 111 -2.01 7.21 -10.06
CA CYS A 111 -1.48 6.00 -10.68
C CYS A 111 -0.97 4.95 -9.68
N ASN A 112 -0.35 5.34 -8.56
CA ASN A 112 0.21 4.37 -7.61
C ASN A 112 -0.85 3.72 -6.70
N LEU A 113 -1.83 4.49 -6.22
CA LEU A 113 -2.88 3.97 -5.33
C LEU A 113 -3.78 2.98 -6.08
N ASN A 114 -4.06 3.28 -7.35
CA ASN A 114 -4.81 2.37 -8.23
C ASN A 114 -4.05 1.10 -8.54
N LYS A 115 -2.74 1.17 -8.84
CA LYS A 115 -1.92 -0.02 -9.09
C LYS A 115 -1.90 -0.97 -7.90
N GLU A 116 -1.80 -0.42 -6.68
CA GLU A 116 -1.87 -1.20 -5.46
C GLU A 116 -3.24 -1.85 -5.28
N LYS A 117 -4.32 -1.09 -5.50
CA LYS A 117 -5.68 -1.62 -5.46
C LYS A 117 -5.88 -2.78 -6.45
N HIS A 118 -5.33 -2.67 -7.66
CA HIS A 118 -5.41 -3.75 -8.65
C HIS A 118 -4.60 -4.99 -8.24
N LEU A 119 -3.42 -4.83 -7.65
CA LEU A 119 -2.64 -5.95 -7.12
C LEU A 119 -3.44 -6.72 -6.06
N TYR A 120 -4.05 -6.01 -5.11
CA TYR A 120 -4.81 -6.67 -4.04
C TYR A 120 -6.12 -7.27 -4.52
N LYS A 121 -6.82 -6.62 -5.46
CA LYS A 121 -7.97 -7.24 -6.14
C LYS A 121 -7.58 -8.50 -6.88
N TYR A 122 -6.45 -8.49 -7.60
CA TYR A 122 -5.94 -9.68 -8.28
C TYR A 122 -5.67 -10.82 -7.28
N LEU A 123 -4.96 -10.52 -6.18
CA LEU A 123 -4.68 -11.49 -5.12
C LEU A 123 -5.98 -12.08 -4.55
N GLN A 124 -6.95 -11.22 -4.22
CA GLN A 124 -8.22 -11.63 -3.65
C GLN A 124 -9.07 -12.49 -4.63
N SER A 125 -9.16 -12.09 -5.90
CA SER A 125 -10.05 -12.75 -6.86
C SER A 125 -9.51 -14.09 -7.39
N ASN A 126 -8.19 -14.31 -7.31
CA ASN A 126 -7.56 -15.48 -7.93
C ASN A 126 -7.05 -16.52 -6.92
N TYR A 127 -7.00 -16.18 -5.62
CA TYR A 127 -6.41 -17.05 -4.61
C TYR A 127 -7.32 -17.16 -3.39
N SER A 128 -7.88 -18.36 -3.18
CA SER A 128 -8.41 -18.77 -1.87
C SER A 128 -7.28 -19.05 -0.88
N ASP A 129 -6.16 -19.54 -1.39
CA ASP A 129 -4.89 -19.88 -0.76
C ASP A 129 -3.80 -19.70 -1.81
N ILE A 130 -2.54 -19.54 -1.39
CA ILE A 130 -1.43 -19.33 -2.31
C ILE A 130 -0.25 -20.23 -1.93
N ASN A 131 0.36 -20.84 -2.93
CA ASN A 131 1.58 -21.65 -2.80
C ASN A 131 2.27 -21.76 -4.17
N GLU A 132 2.91 -20.68 -4.61
CA GLU A 132 3.58 -20.65 -5.91
C GLU A 132 4.84 -19.77 -5.87
N THR A 133 5.64 -19.82 -6.94
CA THR A 133 6.82 -18.97 -7.02
C THR A 133 6.44 -17.51 -7.19
N PHE A 134 7.21 -16.59 -6.61
CA PHE A 134 7.04 -15.14 -6.81
C PHE A 134 7.06 -14.76 -8.30
N THR A 135 7.89 -15.43 -9.10
CA THR A 135 7.97 -15.21 -10.54
C THR A 135 6.65 -15.56 -11.24
N THR A 136 6.11 -16.75 -10.96
CA THR A 136 4.83 -17.21 -11.50
C THR A 136 3.69 -16.27 -11.10
N PHE A 137 3.59 -15.92 -9.81
CA PHE A 137 2.61 -14.95 -9.33
C PHE A 137 2.69 -13.63 -10.09
N TYR A 138 3.89 -13.08 -10.25
CA TYR A 138 4.06 -11.79 -10.92
C TYR A 138 3.68 -11.87 -12.40
N GLU A 139 4.10 -12.92 -13.10
CA GLU A 139 3.76 -13.11 -14.52
C GLU A 139 2.24 -13.20 -14.72
N ASN A 140 1.56 -14.02 -13.92
CA ASN A 140 0.11 -14.15 -13.95
C ASN A 140 -0.59 -12.82 -13.62
N TYR A 141 -0.13 -12.10 -12.58
CA TYR A 141 -0.64 -10.76 -12.24
C TYR A 141 -0.53 -9.79 -13.43
N THR A 142 0.64 -9.74 -14.09
CA THR A 142 0.85 -8.82 -15.22
C THR A 142 0.01 -9.16 -16.45
N GLN A 143 -0.33 -10.43 -16.66
CA GLN A 143 -1.20 -10.87 -17.75
C GLN A 143 -2.69 -10.54 -17.49
N ASN A 144 -3.09 -10.46 -16.23
CA ASN A 144 -4.49 -10.26 -15.81
C ASN A 144 -4.87 -8.79 -15.56
N ILE A 145 -3.96 -7.84 -15.74
CA ILE A 145 -4.22 -6.41 -15.54
C ILE A 145 -4.18 -5.64 -16.86
N ALA A 146 -5.26 -4.93 -17.17
CA ALA A 146 -5.37 -4.13 -18.40
C ALA A 146 -4.54 -2.83 -18.35
N GLN A 147 -4.18 -2.36 -17.16
CA GLN A 147 -3.36 -1.17 -16.95
C GLN A 147 -1.89 -1.53 -16.68
N THR A 148 -1.00 -0.54 -16.72
CA THR A 148 0.41 -0.74 -16.38
C THR A 148 0.54 -1.36 -14.96
N PRO A 149 1.14 -2.55 -14.80
CA PRO A 149 1.30 -3.18 -13.51
C PRO A 149 2.31 -2.42 -12.62
N PHE A 150 2.34 -2.75 -11.34
CA PHE A 150 3.51 -2.44 -10.52
C PHE A 150 4.75 -3.20 -11.01
N SER A 151 5.93 -2.62 -10.79
CA SER A 151 7.18 -3.35 -11.03
C SER A 151 7.33 -4.52 -10.04
N LYS A 152 8.13 -5.53 -10.41
CA LYS A 152 8.44 -6.69 -9.54
C LYS A 152 8.79 -6.27 -8.11
N ASN A 153 9.67 -5.27 -7.96
CA ASN A 153 10.09 -4.79 -6.64
C ASN A 153 8.92 -4.19 -5.84
N LYS A 154 8.03 -3.43 -6.49
CA LYS A 154 6.86 -2.84 -5.82
C LYS A 154 5.84 -3.90 -5.43
N VAL A 155 5.63 -4.92 -6.26
CA VAL A 155 4.81 -6.09 -5.92
C VAL A 155 5.39 -6.81 -4.70
N SER A 156 6.70 -7.11 -4.71
CA SER A 156 7.38 -7.75 -3.57
C SER A 156 7.22 -6.94 -2.28
N CYS A 157 7.43 -5.62 -2.32
CA CYS A 157 7.22 -4.77 -1.15
C CYS A 157 5.75 -4.76 -0.69
N ALA A 158 4.79 -4.69 -1.60
CA ALA A 158 3.37 -4.68 -1.27
C ALA A 158 2.95 -5.98 -0.58
N LEU A 159 3.34 -7.13 -1.13
CA LEU A 159 3.06 -8.45 -0.53
C LEU A 159 3.73 -8.59 0.85
N SER A 160 4.96 -8.08 1.00
CA SER A 160 5.64 -8.07 2.30
C SER A 160 4.94 -7.19 3.33
N VAL A 161 4.34 -6.06 2.92
CA VAL A 161 3.59 -5.18 3.82
C VAL A 161 2.24 -5.77 4.22
N LEU A 162 1.66 -6.63 3.38
CA LEU A 162 0.55 -7.50 3.76
C LEU A 162 0.97 -8.63 4.71
N GLU A 163 2.25 -8.73 5.08
CA GLU A 163 2.81 -9.80 5.91
C GLU A 163 2.68 -11.19 5.27
N LEU A 164 2.53 -11.23 3.94
CA LEU A 164 2.46 -12.48 3.20
C LEU A 164 3.83 -13.19 3.26
N LYS A 165 3.85 -14.39 3.84
CA LYS A 165 5.08 -15.13 4.07
C LYS A 165 5.73 -15.51 2.74
N THR A 166 7.04 -15.31 2.70
CA THR A 166 7.88 -15.80 1.61
C THR A 166 8.92 -16.75 2.16
N ILE A 167 9.14 -17.87 1.46
CA ILE A 167 10.14 -18.85 1.82
C ILE A 167 11.06 -19.10 0.63
N MET A 168 12.36 -19.24 0.89
CA MET A 168 13.28 -19.72 -0.13
C MET A 168 13.25 -21.24 -0.17
N LYS A 169 13.00 -21.81 -1.34
CA LYS A 169 12.96 -23.25 -1.56
C LYS A 169 13.91 -23.65 -2.68
N LYS A 170 14.67 -24.72 -2.49
CA LYS A 170 15.45 -25.35 -3.55
C LYS A 170 14.53 -26.28 -4.34
N VAL A 171 14.39 -26.03 -5.63
CA VAL A 171 13.56 -26.81 -6.55
C VAL A 171 14.40 -27.21 -7.76
N VAL A 172 14.03 -28.29 -8.44
CA VAL A 172 14.66 -28.69 -9.70
C VAL A 172 13.82 -28.14 -10.84
N ILE A 173 14.41 -27.27 -11.66
CA ILE A 173 13.79 -26.71 -12.86
C ILE A 173 14.74 -27.01 -14.02
N ASP A 174 14.24 -27.67 -15.06
CA ASP A 174 15.04 -28.10 -16.22
C ASP A 174 16.23 -29.00 -15.84
N ASN A 175 16.02 -29.97 -14.94
CA ASN A 175 17.07 -30.83 -14.36
C ASN A 175 18.20 -30.08 -13.64
N LYS A 176 18.03 -28.79 -13.34
CA LYS A 176 19.01 -27.98 -12.59
C LYS A 176 18.42 -27.52 -11.26
N PRO A 177 19.13 -27.68 -10.14
CA PRO A 177 18.69 -27.13 -8.87
C PRO A 177 18.74 -25.60 -8.91
N LYS A 178 17.60 -24.96 -8.65
CA LYS A 178 17.46 -23.50 -8.53
C LYS A 178 16.83 -23.17 -7.18
N CYS A 179 17.26 -22.07 -6.57
CA CYS A 179 16.58 -21.50 -5.41
C CYS A 179 15.49 -20.55 -5.90
N VAL A 180 14.26 -20.75 -5.45
CA VAL A 180 13.11 -19.91 -5.78
C VAL A 180 12.48 -19.35 -4.53
N ILE A 181 11.91 -18.15 -4.65
CA ILE A 181 11.07 -17.57 -3.60
C ILE A 181 9.66 -18.09 -3.84
N ILE A 182 9.10 -18.77 -2.85
CA ILE A 182 7.70 -19.18 -2.81
C ILE A 182 6.94 -18.19 -1.96
N ILE A 183 5.81 -17.72 -2.46
CA ILE A 183 4.80 -17.02 -1.65
C ILE A 183 3.82 -18.09 -1.16
N SER A 184 3.58 -18.14 0.15
CA SER A 184 2.62 -19.10 0.69
C SER A 184 1.77 -18.52 1.82
N ALA A 185 0.48 -18.78 1.75
CA ALA A 185 -0.48 -18.57 2.82
C ALA A 185 -1.66 -19.52 2.62
N ILE A 186 -2.08 -20.20 3.70
CA ILE A 186 -3.30 -21.02 3.69
C ILE A 186 -4.54 -20.14 3.72
N HIS A 187 -5.71 -20.70 3.43
CA HIS A 187 -6.95 -19.93 3.28
C HIS A 187 -7.27 -18.97 4.45
N ASN A 188 -7.21 -19.48 5.68
CA ASN A 188 -7.50 -18.67 6.86
C ASN A 188 -6.47 -17.56 7.07
N GLU A 189 -5.19 -17.86 6.82
CA GLU A 189 -4.10 -16.89 6.93
C GLU A 189 -4.26 -15.78 5.88
N LEU A 190 -4.47 -16.15 4.60
CA LEU A 190 -4.67 -15.18 3.54
C LEU A 190 -5.89 -14.30 3.80
N SER A 191 -7.01 -14.90 4.20
CA SER A 191 -8.24 -14.18 4.56
C SER A 191 -8.00 -13.19 5.71
N GLU A 192 -7.29 -13.61 6.75
CA GLU A 192 -6.95 -12.75 7.89
C GLU A 192 -6.04 -11.58 7.46
N LEU A 193 -5.03 -11.83 6.63
CA LEU A 193 -4.12 -10.79 6.12
C LEU A 193 -4.88 -9.75 5.28
N LEU A 194 -5.78 -10.20 4.40
CA LEU A 194 -6.63 -9.31 3.60
C LEU A 194 -7.56 -8.46 4.49
N TYR A 195 -8.21 -9.09 5.48
CA TYR A 195 -9.08 -8.43 6.44
C TYR A 195 -8.36 -7.34 7.24
N LYS A 196 -7.20 -7.64 7.84
CA LYS A 196 -6.41 -6.69 8.64
C LYS A 196 -5.97 -5.46 7.84
N ASN A 197 -5.83 -5.61 6.52
CA ASN A 197 -5.44 -4.54 5.60
C ASN A 197 -6.62 -3.85 4.90
N ALA A 198 -7.86 -4.14 5.34
CA ALA A 198 -9.11 -3.65 4.76
C ALA A 198 -9.19 -3.86 3.24
N ILE A 199 -8.72 -5.01 2.78
CA ILE A 199 -8.92 -5.48 1.41
C ILE A 199 -10.17 -6.36 1.46
N ASN A 200 -11.33 -5.76 1.17
CA ASN A 200 -12.62 -6.42 1.33
C ASN A 200 -12.70 -7.71 0.52
N VAL A 201 -12.70 -8.84 1.22
CA VAL A 201 -13.19 -10.14 0.76
C VAL A 201 -14.72 -10.03 0.70
N ASN A 202 -15.26 -9.55 -0.42
CA ASN A 202 -16.69 -9.65 -0.68
C ASN A 202 -17.08 -11.11 -0.91
#